data_AF-A0A6B8M1B1-F1
#
_entry.id   AF-A0A6B8M1B1-F1
#
_cell.length_a   1.000
_cell.length_b   1.000
_cell.length_c   1.000
_cell.angle_alpha   90.00
_cell.angle_beta   90.00
_cell.angle_gamma   90.00
#
_symmetry.space_group_name_H-M   'P 1'
#
loop_
_entity.id
_entity.type
_entity.pdbx_description
1 polymer ?
#
loop_
_entity_poly.entity_id
_entity_poly.type
_entity_poly.pdbx_seq_one_letter_code
_entity_poly.pdbx_strand_id
1 'polypeptide(L)'
;MSETEAPKGYFIDWDGKLRPIDNPGKGLRCEVDFKAKYVMVFNKYGGLDHESTWYPNEAAVEKAGIKVAYANLEEQIKISSID
;
A
#
# COMPACT_ATOMS: atom_id res chain seq x y z
N MET A 1 -7.55 -25.75 2.41
CA MET A 1 -8.16 -24.82 1.44
C MET A 1 -7.74 -23.45 1.90
N SER A 2 -6.73 -22.85 1.27
CA SER A 2 -6.30 -21.49 1.63
C SER A 2 -7.20 -20.54 0.86
N GLU A 3 -8.26 -20.06 1.50
CA GLU A 3 -9.01 -18.92 0.98
C GLU A 3 -8.03 -17.76 0.91
N THR A 4 -7.67 -17.34 -0.31
CA THR A 4 -7.14 -15.99 -0.53
C THR A 4 -8.23 -15.03 -0.10
N GLU A 5 -8.24 -14.65 1.18
CA GLU A 5 -9.04 -13.53 1.68
C GLU A 5 -8.74 -12.33 0.78
N ALA A 6 -9.79 -11.68 0.29
CA ALA A 6 -9.64 -10.44 -0.47
C ALA A 6 -8.85 -9.43 0.39
N PRO A 7 -7.96 -8.62 -0.21
CA PRO A 7 -7.19 -7.65 0.55
C PRO A 7 -8.09 -6.76 1.38
N LYS A 8 -7.72 -6.49 2.63
CA LYS A 8 -8.47 -5.63 3.57
C LYS A 8 -8.49 -4.15 3.16
N GLY A 9 -8.04 -3.85 1.96
CA GLY A 9 -7.99 -2.55 1.32
C GLY A 9 -6.65 -2.28 0.65
N TYR A 10 -6.55 -1.10 0.09
CA TYR A 10 -5.45 -0.67 -0.75
C TYR A 10 -4.98 0.74 -0.38
N PHE A 11 -3.79 1.08 -0.85
CA PHE A 11 -3.23 2.42 -0.85
C PHE A 11 -2.45 2.65 -2.14
N ILE A 12 -2.03 3.89 -2.37
CA ILE A 12 -1.24 4.29 -3.53
C ILE A 12 0.14 4.67 -3.02
N ASP A 13 1.18 4.00 -3.52
CA ASP A 13 2.57 4.30 -3.13
C ASP A 13 3.11 5.58 -3.80
N TRP A 14 4.36 5.93 -3.47
CA TRP A 14 5.06 7.09 -4.06
C TRP A 14 5.21 7.02 -5.59
N ASP A 15 5.17 5.83 -6.19
CA ASP A 15 5.22 5.65 -7.64
C ASP A 15 3.82 5.79 -8.29
N GLY A 16 2.78 6.07 -7.50
CA GLY A 16 1.41 6.08 -7.97
C GLY A 16 0.83 4.68 -8.19
N LYS A 17 1.43 3.64 -7.60
CA LYS A 17 1.02 2.25 -7.78
C LYS A 17 0.14 1.77 -6.63
N LEU A 18 -0.90 1.04 -6.99
CA LEU A 18 -1.80 0.36 -6.08
C LEU A 18 -1.07 -0.78 -5.36
N ARG A 19 -1.16 -0.77 -4.04
CA ARG A 19 -0.64 -1.82 -3.15
C ARG A 19 -1.71 -2.25 -2.16
N PRO A 20 -1.82 -3.55 -1.86
CA PRO A 20 -2.71 -4.03 -0.82
C PRO A 20 -2.09 -3.81 0.57
N ILE A 21 -2.91 -3.53 1.59
CA ILE A 21 -2.40 -3.22 2.95
C ILE A 21 -1.87 -4.44 3.72
N ASP A 22 -2.30 -5.64 3.35
CA ASP A 22 -1.87 -6.91 3.96
C ASP A 22 -0.60 -7.48 3.33
N ASN A 23 -0.32 -7.11 2.08
CA ASN A 23 0.92 -7.42 1.37
C ASN A 23 1.47 -6.19 0.64
N PRO A 24 1.93 -5.14 1.35
CA PRO A 24 2.42 -3.91 0.74
C PRO A 24 3.72 -4.09 -0.07
N GLY A 25 4.35 -5.26 -0.01
CA GLY A 25 5.59 -5.57 -0.70
C GLY A 25 6.67 -6.07 0.25
N LYS A 26 7.73 -6.64 -0.32
CA LYS A 26 8.77 -7.34 0.43
C LYS A 26 9.43 -6.44 1.48
N GLY A 27 9.30 -6.83 2.75
CA GLY A 27 9.92 -6.15 3.88
C GLY A 27 9.19 -4.89 4.34
N LEU A 28 7.94 -4.70 3.89
CA LEU A 28 7.07 -3.61 4.33
C LEU A 28 5.91 -4.17 5.14
N ARG A 29 5.35 -3.32 6.00
CA ARG A 29 4.12 -3.59 6.73
C ARG A 29 3.28 -2.32 6.81
N CYS A 30 1.96 -2.47 6.85
CA CYS A 30 1.05 -1.34 7.04
C CYS A 30 0.43 -1.35 8.44
N GLU A 31 0.25 -0.17 9.01
CA GLU A 31 -0.71 0.09 10.08
C GLU A 31 -1.77 1.05 9.55
N VAL A 32 -3.04 0.78 9.85
CA VAL A 32 -4.16 1.52 9.26
C VAL A 32 -5.08 2.05 10.35
N ASP A 33 -5.33 3.35 10.33
CA ASP A 33 -6.47 3.95 11.01
C ASP A 33 -7.65 4.00 10.03
N PHE A 34 -8.56 3.04 10.16
CA PHE A 34 -9.74 2.95 9.29
C PHE A 34 -10.73 4.11 9.46
N LYS A 35 -10.76 4.75 10.65
CA LYS A 35 -11.65 5.88 10.91
C LYS A 35 -11.14 7.13 10.21
N ALA A 36 -9.83 7.36 10.27
CA ALA A 36 -9.17 8.46 9.57
C ALA A 36 -8.90 8.14 8.08
N LYS A 37 -9.06 6.88 7.66
CA LYS A 37 -8.64 6.35 6.36
C LYS A 37 -7.16 6.59 6.09
N TYR A 38 -6.33 6.34 7.10
CA TYR A 38 -4.91 6.62 7.06
C TYR A 38 -4.08 5.34 7.05
N VAL A 39 -3.08 5.26 6.18
CA VAL A 39 -2.14 4.13 6.07
C VAL A 39 -0.75 4.63 6.38
N MET A 40 -0.10 4.01 7.36
CA MET A 40 1.32 4.16 7.68
C MET A 40 2.05 2.93 7.17
N VAL A 41 3.00 3.12 6.26
CA VAL A 41 3.84 2.06 5.69
C VAL A 41 5.20 2.11 6.37
N PHE A 42 5.52 1.04 7.08
CA PHE A 42 6.80 0.87 7.77
C PHE A 42 7.72 -0.07 7.02
N ASN A 43 9.01 0.25 7.03
CA ASN A 43 10.04 -0.65 6.55
C ASN A 43 10.39 -1.76 7.55
N LYS A 44 11.21 -2.70 7.10
CA LYS A 44 11.71 -3.83 7.91
C LYS A 44 12.50 -3.41 9.16
N TYR A 45 12.97 -2.17 9.22
CA TYR A 45 13.70 -1.60 10.37
C TYR A 45 12.76 -0.87 11.34
N GLY A 46 11.46 -0.80 11.05
CA GLY A 46 10.47 -0.10 11.87
C GLY A 46 10.38 1.40 11.62
N GLY A 47 11.11 1.94 10.64
CA GLY A 47 10.98 3.33 10.21
C GLY A 47 9.72 3.53 9.37
N LEU A 48 9.08 4.69 9.53
CA LEU A 48 7.96 5.12 8.70
C LEU A 48 8.50 5.62 7.35
N ASP A 49 8.17 4.91 6.27
CA ASP A 49 8.66 5.22 4.91
C ASP A 49 7.64 6.02 4.10
N HIS A 50 6.35 5.74 4.29
CA HIS A 50 5.30 6.33 3.46
C HIS A 50 3.95 6.38 4.18
N GLU A 51 3.21 7.44 3.90
CA GLU A 51 1.88 7.67 4.43
C GLU A 51 0.91 7.90 3.26
N SER A 52 -0.25 7.24 3.30
CA SER A 52 -1.26 7.33 2.23
C SER A 52 -2.68 7.25 2.77
N THR A 53 -3.64 7.55 1.91
CA THR A 53 -5.07 7.27 2.15
C THR A 53 -5.35 5.77 1.99
N TRP A 54 -6.19 5.23 2.87
CA TRP A 54 -6.75 3.89 2.77
C TRP A 54 -8.00 3.88 1.89
N TYR A 55 -8.05 2.92 0.97
CA TYR A 55 -9.21 2.64 0.13
C TYR A 55 -9.74 1.23 0.40
N PRO A 56 -11.05 1.05 0.62
CA PRO A 56 -11.60 -0.28 0.92
C PRO A 56 -11.49 -1.26 -0.26
N ASN A 57 -11.45 -0.76 -1.50
CA ASN A 57 -11.34 -1.55 -2.71
C ASN A 57 -10.85 -0.67 -3.89
N GLU A 58 -10.54 -1.30 -5.02
CA GLU A 58 -10.09 -0.62 -6.24
C GLU A 58 -11.13 0.37 -6.79
N ALA A 59 -12.41 0.05 -6.72
CA ALA A 59 -13.47 0.96 -7.15
C ALA A 59 -13.49 2.28 -6.35
N ALA A 60 -13.10 2.25 -5.07
CA ALA A 60 -12.96 3.45 -4.26
C ALA A 60 -11.74 4.31 -4.68
N VAL A 61 -10.68 3.68 -5.19
CA VAL A 61 -9.51 4.36 -5.76
C VAL A 61 -9.90 5.07 -7.06
N GLU A 62 -10.60 4.36 -7.95
CA GLU A 62 -11.08 4.93 -9.21
C GLU A 62 -12.08 6.07 -8.97
N LYS A 63 -12.99 5.92 -8.00
CA LYS A 63 -13.92 6.97 -7.58
C LYS A 63 -13.21 8.22 -7.04
N ALA A 64 -12.00 8.06 -6.49
CA ALA A 64 -11.16 9.18 -6.09
C ALA A 64 -10.43 9.85 -7.28
N GLY A 65 -10.65 9.38 -8.51
CA GLY A 65 -10.03 9.91 -9.72
C GLY A 65 -8.61 9.39 -9.97
N ILE A 66 -8.19 8.34 -9.27
CA ILE A 66 -6.85 7.77 -9.39
C ILE A 66 -6.89 6.62 -10.39
N LYS A 67 -6.03 6.68 -11.39
CA LYS A 67 -5.85 5.58 -12.35
C LYS A 67 -5.11 4.43 -11.68
N VAL A 68 -5.72 3.26 -11.64
CA VAL A 68 -5.10 2.06 -11.06
C VAL A 68 -3.93 1.59 -11.93
N ALA A 69 -2.78 1.44 -11.29
CA ALA A 69 -1.59 0.76 -11.82
C ALA A 69 -1.02 -0.13 -10.73
N TYR A 70 -0.81 -1.42 -10.99
CA TYR A 70 -0.42 -2.36 -9.94
C TYR A 70 1.08 -2.32 -9.66
N ALA A 71 1.45 -2.38 -8.38
CA ALA A 71 2.85 -2.53 -7.98
C ALA A 71 3.35 -3.96 -8.22
N ASN A 72 4.65 -4.10 -8.53
CA ASN A 72 5.33 -5.37 -8.37
C ASN A 72 5.64 -5.55 -6.86
N LEU A 73 4.99 -6.52 -6.22
CA LEU A 73 5.11 -6.76 -4.78
C LEU A 73 6.36 -7.59 -4.41
N GLU A 74 6.97 -8.27 -5.39
CA GLU A 74 8.20 -9.04 -5.20
C GLU A 74 9.45 -8.15 -5.22
N GLU A 75 9.33 -6.96 -5.82
CA GLU A 75 10.38 -5.96 -5.84
C GLU A 75 10.41 -5.18 -4.52
N GLN A 76 11.63 -4.96 -4.01
CA GLN A 76 11.83 -3.98 -2.94
C GLN A 76 11.42 -2.61 -3.47
N ILE A 77 10.64 -1.83 -2.71
CA ILE A 77 10.40 -0.42 -3.04
C ILE A 77 11.78 0.24 -3.13
N LYS A 78 12.18 0.62 -4.35
CA LYS A 78 13.38 1.39 -4.57
C LYS A 78 13.10 2.79 -4.05
N ILE A 79 13.48 3.05 -2.81
CA ILE A 79 13.66 4.43 -2.36
C ILE A 79 14.90 4.93 -3.12
N SER A 80 14.68 5.62 -4.24
CA SER A 80 15.74 6.31 -4.97
C SER A 80 16.20 7.52 -4.15
N SER A 81 16.98 7.27 -3.11
CA SER A 81 17.71 8.31 -2.38
C SER A 81 18.98 7.71 -1.80
N ILE A 82 19.89 7.29 -2.69
CA ILE A 82 21.32 7.30 -2.42
C ILE A 82 21.95 7.85 -3.71
N ASP A 83 22.21 9.17 -3.69
CA ASP A 83 23.41 9.73 -4.34
C ASP A 83 24.61 9.50 -3.41
#